data_AF-A0A452XW33-F1
#
_entry.id   AF-A0A452XW33-F1
#
_cell.length_a   1.000
_cell.length_b   1.000
_cell.length_c   1.000
_cell.angle_alpha   90.00
_cell.angle_beta   90.00
_cell.angle_gamma   90.00
#
_symmetry.space_group_name_H-M   'P 1'
#
loop_
_entity.id
_entity.type
_entity.pdbx_description
1 polymer ?
#
loop_
_entity_poly.entity_id
_entity_poly.type
_entity_poly.pdbx_seq_one_letter_code
_entity_poly.pdbx_strand_id
1 'polypeptide(L)'
;SKEALSSSHQQGRQILLARLLLHSIQAISAFSKLHFFPWRMEGAKKQVFTIQVEDGKPGKDGRPAVGPVFRNILAKDGFPPLDPDMRTSWDVFRTAAGKYPDNRMLGWRPFKDGVPGPYLWKSYKEVYEEVLQIGSALQQLGVQPGSRVGIYGSNCPQWVVAMQACNGYSIICVPLYDTLGAGAVDYIIDHAEIDVVFIQDKKIKEILSPNCTSATRLKALVAFTSANNEQIKDAEQIGMKVYSWNDFLKM
;
A
#
# COMPACT_ATOMS: atom_id res chain seq x y z
N SER A 1 11.56 49.73 -40.54
CA SER A 1 12.08 48.39 -40.90
C SER A 1 12.42 47.49 -39.71
N LYS A 2 12.02 47.80 -38.45
CA LYS A 2 12.30 46.94 -37.27
C LYS A 2 11.11 46.09 -36.79
N GLU A 3 9.87 46.45 -37.12
CA GLU A 3 8.68 45.69 -36.68
C GLU A 3 8.41 44.43 -37.52
N ALA A 4 8.71 44.43 -38.82
CA ALA A 4 8.56 43.24 -39.67
C ALA A 4 9.55 42.10 -39.31
N LEU A 5 10.74 42.44 -38.80
CA LEU A 5 11.76 41.49 -38.34
C LEU A 5 11.44 40.88 -36.96
N SER A 6 10.66 41.59 -36.12
CA SER A 6 10.24 41.08 -34.81
C SER A 6 9.10 40.06 -34.93
N SER A 7 8.15 40.28 -35.84
CA SER A 7 7.04 39.34 -36.06
C SER A 7 7.50 38.03 -36.71
N SER A 8 8.44 38.08 -37.67
CA SER A 8 8.99 36.88 -38.31
C SER A 8 9.86 36.04 -37.36
N HIS A 9 10.55 36.67 -36.40
CA HIS A 9 11.29 35.97 -35.35
C HIS A 9 10.38 35.34 -34.28
N GLN A 10 9.26 35.97 -33.92
CA GLN A 10 8.27 35.37 -33.02
C GLN A 10 7.54 34.19 -33.67
N GLN A 11 7.20 34.31 -34.96
CA GLN A 11 6.52 33.26 -35.72
C GLN A 11 7.46 32.06 -35.97
N GLY A 12 8.75 32.30 -36.23
CA GLY A 12 9.76 31.25 -36.32
C GLY A 12 10.01 30.49 -35.02
N ARG A 13 9.95 31.16 -33.86
CA ARG A 13 10.11 30.53 -32.53
C ARG A 13 8.89 29.68 -32.14
N GLN A 14 7.67 30.09 -32.48
CA GLN A 14 6.47 29.27 -32.23
C GLN A 14 6.44 28.02 -33.14
N ILE A 15 6.90 28.10 -34.38
CA ILE A 15 7.01 26.94 -35.29
C ILE A 15 8.10 25.96 -34.81
N LEU A 16 9.20 26.46 -34.24
CA LEU A 16 10.27 25.61 -33.67
C LEU A 16 9.81 24.90 -32.39
N LEU A 17 9.05 25.57 -31.51
CA LEU A 17 8.44 24.98 -30.31
C LEU A 17 7.35 23.95 -30.65
N ALA A 18 6.53 24.21 -31.67
CA ALA A 18 5.54 23.23 -32.17
C ALA A 18 6.21 22.00 -32.80
N ARG A 19 7.35 22.17 -33.48
CA ARG A 19 8.15 21.04 -34.02
C ARG A 19 8.84 20.24 -32.91
N LEU A 20 9.33 20.87 -31.84
CA LEU A 20 9.93 20.18 -30.68
C LEU A 20 8.87 19.43 -29.85
N LEU A 21 7.64 19.95 -29.76
CA LEU A 21 6.50 19.26 -29.14
C LEU A 21 5.99 18.09 -29.98
N LEU A 22 6.01 18.17 -31.32
CA LEU A 22 5.65 17.02 -32.17
C LEU A 22 6.67 15.87 -32.10
N HIS A 23 7.98 16.17 -31.99
CA HIS A 23 9.01 15.13 -31.87
C HIS A 23 9.00 14.44 -30.50
N SER A 24 8.59 15.13 -29.43
CA SER A 24 8.42 14.52 -28.10
C SER A 24 7.16 13.64 -28.02
N ILE A 25 6.07 14.01 -28.71
CA ILE A 25 4.85 13.18 -28.78
C ILE A 25 5.07 11.92 -29.66
N GLN A 26 5.85 12.02 -30.74
CA GLN A 26 6.25 10.84 -31.52
C GLN A 26 7.23 9.93 -30.78
N ALA A 27 8.12 10.48 -29.94
CA ALA A 27 8.99 9.68 -29.07
C ALA A 27 8.19 8.92 -27.99
N ILE A 28 7.13 9.51 -27.43
CA ILE A 28 6.25 8.84 -26.47
C ILE A 28 5.42 7.72 -27.14
N SER A 29 4.97 7.94 -28.38
CA SER A 29 4.30 6.89 -29.18
C SER A 29 5.25 5.74 -29.55
N ALA A 30 6.51 6.03 -29.89
CA ALA A 30 7.52 5.02 -30.21
C ALA A 30 8.03 4.24 -28.98
N PHE A 31 8.13 4.88 -27.82
CA PHE A 31 8.56 4.20 -26.58
C PHE A 31 7.47 3.29 -26.00
N SER A 32 6.20 3.60 -26.22
CA SER A 32 5.08 2.70 -25.88
C SER A 32 5.05 1.41 -26.71
N LYS A 33 5.72 1.41 -27.88
CA LYS A 33 5.78 0.26 -28.80
C LYS A 33 7.04 -0.60 -28.68
N LEU A 34 8.11 -0.13 -28.01
CA LEU A 34 9.37 -0.90 -27.90
C LEU A 34 9.67 -1.51 -26.53
N HIS A 35 8.89 -1.21 -25.48
CA HIS A 35 9.03 -1.87 -24.17
C HIS A 35 7.74 -2.51 -23.65
N PHE A 36 6.85 -2.90 -24.56
CA PHE A 36 5.86 -3.93 -24.27
C PHE A 36 6.53 -5.29 -24.46
N PHE A 37 7.13 -5.82 -23.39
CA PHE A 37 7.55 -7.21 -23.32
C PHE A 37 6.37 -8.09 -23.75
N PRO A 38 6.41 -8.77 -24.91
CA PRO A 38 5.35 -9.68 -25.27
C PRO A 38 5.60 -10.94 -24.46
N TRP A 39 4.97 -11.05 -23.29
CA TRP A 39 4.63 -12.36 -22.71
C TRP A 39 3.55 -13.02 -23.58
N ARG A 40 3.79 -13.11 -24.90
CA ARG A 40 3.03 -13.98 -25.78
C ARG A 40 3.68 -15.35 -25.65
N MET A 41 3.19 -16.08 -24.66
CA MET A 41 3.37 -17.53 -24.58
C MET A 41 2.77 -18.13 -25.86
N GLU A 42 3.58 -18.26 -26.91
CA GLU A 42 3.25 -19.09 -28.06
C GLU A 42 3.12 -20.53 -27.56
N GLY A 43 1.87 -20.97 -27.38
CA GLY A 43 1.52 -22.25 -26.79
C GLY A 43 0.66 -22.20 -25.52
N ALA A 44 0.38 -21.02 -24.95
CA ALA A 44 -0.60 -20.94 -23.86
C ALA A 44 -2.00 -21.24 -24.41
N LYS A 45 -2.54 -22.42 -24.07
CA LYS A 45 -3.97 -22.71 -24.21
C LYS A 45 -4.72 -21.49 -23.68
N LYS A 46 -5.64 -20.94 -24.47
CA LYS A 46 -6.49 -19.81 -24.09
C LYS A 46 -7.22 -20.20 -22.81
N GLN A 47 -6.68 -19.80 -21.65
CA GLN A 47 -7.28 -20.14 -20.37
C GLN A 47 -8.55 -19.31 -20.27
N VAL A 48 -9.68 -19.99 -20.40
CA VAL A 48 -10.99 -19.40 -20.11
C VAL A 48 -11.07 -19.35 -18.60
N PHE A 49 -11.31 -18.17 -18.03
CA PHE A 49 -11.48 -18.00 -16.58
C PHE A 49 -12.91 -17.68 -16.21
N THR A 50 -13.75 -17.37 -17.20
CA THR A 50 -15.14 -16.98 -17.02
C THR A 50 -16.08 -17.85 -17.84
N ILE A 51 -17.22 -18.21 -17.26
CA ILE A 51 -18.28 -18.96 -17.91
C ILE A 51 -19.60 -18.20 -17.77
N GLN A 52 -20.37 -18.12 -18.86
CA GLN A 52 -21.72 -17.59 -18.82
C GLN A 52 -22.61 -18.57 -18.06
N VAL A 53 -23.27 -18.07 -17.01
CA VAL A 53 -24.16 -18.87 -16.16
C VAL A 53 -25.62 -18.47 -16.28
N GLU A 54 -25.89 -17.24 -16.74
CA GLU A 54 -27.23 -16.77 -17.06
C GLU A 54 -27.20 -15.94 -18.33
N ASP A 55 -28.23 -16.10 -19.15
CA ASP A 55 -28.43 -15.27 -20.34
C ASP A 55 -28.90 -13.86 -19.97
N GLY A 56 -28.61 -12.91 -20.86
CA GLY A 56 -29.13 -11.55 -20.73
C GLY A 56 -30.66 -11.53 -20.81
N LYS A 57 -31.28 -10.58 -20.12
CA LYS A 57 -32.74 -10.41 -20.10
C LYS A 57 -33.11 -9.07 -20.73
N PRO A 58 -34.08 -9.03 -21.67
CA PRO A 58 -34.52 -7.77 -22.25
C PRO A 58 -35.23 -6.90 -21.21
N GLY A 59 -35.21 -5.58 -21.40
CA GLY A 59 -35.92 -4.65 -20.53
C GLY A 59 -37.44 -4.82 -20.61
N LYS A 60 -38.11 -4.79 -19.46
CA LYS A 60 -39.58 -4.83 -19.34
C LYS A 60 -40.03 -3.92 -18.19
N ASP A 61 -41.24 -3.37 -18.32
CA ASP A 61 -41.92 -2.58 -17.28
C ASP A 61 -41.08 -1.41 -16.74
N GLY A 62 -40.43 -0.67 -17.64
CA GLY A 62 -39.54 0.46 -17.29
C GLY A 62 -38.17 0.07 -16.73
N ARG A 63 -37.86 -1.22 -16.61
CA ARG A 63 -36.52 -1.71 -16.22
C ARG A 63 -35.62 -1.85 -17.44
N PRO A 64 -34.33 -1.44 -17.35
CA PRO A 64 -33.38 -1.59 -18.45
C PRO A 64 -33.04 -3.06 -18.72
N ALA A 65 -32.60 -3.36 -19.93
CA ALA A 65 -32.07 -4.67 -20.28
C ALA A 65 -30.80 -4.98 -19.46
N VAL A 66 -30.61 -6.24 -19.08
CA VAL A 66 -29.43 -6.72 -18.38
C VAL A 66 -28.64 -7.68 -19.25
N GLY A 67 -27.31 -7.52 -19.26
CA GLY A 67 -26.40 -8.42 -19.98
C GLY A 67 -26.31 -9.81 -19.33
N PRO A 68 -25.70 -10.79 -20.01
CA PRO A 68 -25.47 -12.12 -19.46
C PRO A 68 -24.55 -12.07 -18.23
N VAL A 69 -24.77 -13.01 -17.31
CA VAL A 69 -23.98 -13.14 -16.08
C VAL A 69 -22.83 -14.09 -16.35
N PHE A 70 -21.61 -13.63 -16.09
CA PHE A 70 -20.40 -14.45 -16.13
C PHE A 70 -19.89 -14.70 -14.72
N ARG A 71 -19.43 -15.93 -14.45
CA ARG A 71 -18.77 -16.31 -13.19
C ARG A 71 -17.40 -16.90 -13.46
N ASN A 72 -16.54 -16.89 -12.43
CA ASN A 72 -15.31 -17.68 -12.46
C ASN A 72 -15.68 -19.17 -12.66
N ILE A 73 -14.88 -19.92 -13.42
CA ILE A 73 -15.14 -21.35 -13.65
C ILE A 73 -15.25 -22.15 -12.35
N LEU A 74 -14.45 -21.82 -11.34
CA LEU A 74 -14.47 -22.46 -10.02
C LEU A 74 -15.73 -22.15 -9.21
N ALA A 75 -16.50 -21.13 -9.63
CA ALA A 75 -17.75 -20.71 -9.00
C ALA A 75 -18.96 -20.81 -9.93
N LYS A 76 -18.87 -21.64 -10.98
CA LYS A 76 -19.94 -21.84 -11.97
C LYS A 76 -21.27 -22.15 -11.29
N ASP A 77 -21.26 -23.15 -10.43
CA ASP A 77 -22.46 -23.68 -9.75
C ASP A 77 -22.70 -23.00 -8.38
N GLY A 78 -22.06 -21.84 -8.15
CA GLY A 78 -22.04 -21.14 -6.86
C GLY A 78 -20.63 -21.11 -6.26
N PHE A 79 -20.42 -20.31 -5.21
CA PHE A 79 -19.14 -20.31 -4.52
C PHE A 79 -18.93 -21.65 -3.79
N PRO A 80 -17.71 -22.20 -3.77
CA PRO A 80 -17.41 -23.34 -2.93
C PRO A 80 -17.72 -23.01 -1.45
N PRO A 81 -18.05 -24.01 -0.62
CA PRO A 81 -18.24 -23.79 0.80
C PRO A 81 -16.98 -23.17 1.41
N LEU A 82 -17.19 -22.32 2.43
CA LEU A 82 -16.08 -21.76 3.19
C LEU A 82 -15.29 -22.90 3.84
N ASP A 83 -13.97 -22.76 3.88
CA ASP A 83 -13.12 -23.68 4.62
C ASP A 83 -13.47 -23.58 6.13
N PRO A 84 -13.86 -24.69 6.78
CA PRO A 84 -14.32 -24.65 8.18
C PRO A 84 -13.26 -24.16 9.16
N ASP A 85 -11.99 -24.26 8.78
CA ASP A 85 -10.82 -23.88 9.56
C ASP A 85 -10.33 -22.44 9.23
N MET A 86 -10.93 -21.76 8.25
CA MET A 86 -10.60 -20.37 7.90
C MET A 86 -11.74 -19.41 8.26
N ARG A 87 -11.73 -18.93 9.50
CA ARG A 87 -12.80 -18.05 10.01
C ARG A 87 -12.39 -16.58 10.11
N THR A 88 -11.09 -16.34 10.21
CA THR A 88 -10.52 -15.01 10.39
C THR A 88 -9.54 -14.67 9.26
N SER A 89 -9.26 -13.37 9.08
CA SER A 89 -8.18 -12.92 8.19
C SER A 89 -6.82 -13.51 8.60
N TRP A 90 -6.61 -13.73 9.90
CA TRP A 90 -5.45 -14.42 10.43
C TRP A 90 -5.38 -15.88 9.98
N ASP A 91 -6.48 -16.64 10.03
CA ASP A 91 -6.49 -18.05 9.60
C ASP A 91 -6.13 -18.20 8.12
N VAL A 92 -6.61 -17.28 7.28
CA VAL A 92 -6.27 -17.24 5.86
C VAL A 92 -4.76 -17.04 5.68
N PHE A 93 -4.17 -16.06 6.37
CA PHE A 93 -2.74 -15.78 6.27
C PHE A 93 -1.89 -16.92 6.87
N ARG A 94 -2.20 -17.37 8.08
CA ARG A 94 -1.51 -18.46 8.79
C ARG A 94 -1.53 -19.76 7.98
N THR A 95 -2.68 -20.12 7.41
CA THR A 95 -2.80 -21.34 6.59
C THR A 95 -2.00 -21.21 5.30
N ALA A 96 -2.05 -20.05 4.64
CA ALA A 96 -1.22 -19.80 3.46
C ALA A 96 0.28 -19.89 3.78
N ALA A 97 0.71 -19.32 4.92
CA ALA A 97 2.10 -19.37 5.34
C ALA A 97 2.58 -20.79 5.69
N GLY A 98 1.72 -21.61 6.29
CA GLY A 98 2.02 -23.02 6.55
C GLY A 98 2.08 -23.87 5.28
N LYS A 99 1.21 -23.60 4.29
CA LYS A 99 1.12 -24.38 3.06
C LYS A 99 2.17 -24.00 2.01
N TYR A 100 2.57 -22.72 1.99
CA TYR A 100 3.46 -22.16 0.96
C TYR A 100 4.64 -21.36 1.56
N PRO A 101 5.39 -21.91 2.52
CA PRO A 101 6.36 -21.16 3.32
C PRO A 101 7.42 -20.45 2.47
N ASP A 102 7.93 -21.12 1.43
CA ASP A 102 9.04 -20.60 0.60
C ASP A 102 8.57 -19.74 -0.59
N ASN A 103 7.25 -19.60 -0.79
CA ASN A 103 6.72 -18.77 -1.88
C ASN A 103 6.94 -17.28 -1.57
N ARG A 104 7.23 -16.50 -2.62
CA ARG A 104 7.34 -15.05 -2.54
C ARG A 104 6.00 -14.43 -2.10
N MET A 105 6.02 -13.65 -1.02
CA MET A 105 4.84 -12.98 -0.47
C MET A 105 4.92 -11.47 -0.64
N LEU A 106 5.92 -10.81 -0.04
CA LEU A 106 6.05 -9.35 -0.05
C LEU A 106 7.25 -8.92 -0.88
N GLY A 107 6.98 -8.18 -1.96
CA GLY A 107 8.00 -7.64 -2.86
C GLY A 107 8.21 -6.15 -2.67
N TRP A 108 9.46 -5.69 -2.70
CA TRP A 108 9.79 -4.26 -2.73
C TRP A 108 11.01 -4.00 -3.60
N ARG A 109 11.19 -2.74 -3.98
CA ARG A 109 12.33 -2.28 -4.79
C ARG A 109 13.14 -1.25 -4.00
N PRO A 110 14.39 -1.53 -3.64
CA PRO A 110 15.27 -0.51 -3.10
C PRO A 110 15.56 0.52 -4.19
N PHE A 111 15.52 1.79 -3.84
CA PHE A 111 15.93 2.87 -4.73
C PHE A 111 17.37 3.24 -4.41
N LYS A 112 18.19 3.36 -5.45
CA LYS A 112 19.56 3.87 -5.35
C LYS A 112 19.70 5.01 -6.36
N ASP A 113 20.02 6.21 -5.88
CA ASP A 113 20.19 7.42 -6.70
C ASP A 113 18.97 7.72 -7.59
N GLY A 114 17.75 7.55 -7.04
CA GLY A 114 16.49 7.75 -7.77
C GLY A 114 16.13 6.65 -8.77
N VAL A 115 17.01 5.67 -8.98
CA VAL A 115 16.77 4.53 -9.86
C VAL A 115 16.26 3.35 -9.05
N PRO A 116 15.12 2.75 -9.43
CA PRO A 116 14.61 1.59 -8.72
C PRO A 116 15.40 0.33 -9.10
N GLY A 117 15.96 -0.35 -8.10
CA GLY A 117 16.69 -1.61 -8.25
C GLY A 117 15.78 -2.81 -8.60
N PRO A 118 16.33 -4.03 -8.59
CA PRO A 118 15.55 -5.25 -8.78
C PRO A 118 14.56 -5.48 -7.63
N TYR A 119 13.51 -6.27 -7.86
CA TYR A 119 12.62 -6.69 -6.78
C TYR A 119 13.34 -7.61 -5.81
N LEU A 120 13.29 -7.25 -4.54
CA LEU A 120 13.57 -8.12 -3.41
C LEU A 120 12.25 -8.69 -2.89
N TRP A 121 12.31 -9.86 -2.28
CA TRP A 121 11.12 -10.58 -1.82
C TRP A 121 11.35 -11.16 -0.43
N LYS A 122 10.31 -11.09 0.41
CA LYS A 122 10.18 -11.93 1.59
C LYS A 122 9.26 -13.11 1.26
N SER A 123 9.66 -14.29 1.68
CA SER A 123 8.86 -15.50 1.67
C SER A 123 7.70 -15.41 2.68
N TYR A 124 6.68 -16.25 2.53
CA TYR A 124 5.61 -16.35 3.53
C TYR A 124 6.16 -16.69 4.92
N LYS A 125 7.18 -17.56 5.00
CA LYS A 125 7.80 -17.96 6.26
C LYS A 125 8.43 -16.77 6.98
N GLU A 126 9.27 -16.00 6.28
CA GLU A 126 9.92 -14.81 6.85
C GLU A 126 8.89 -13.78 7.33
N VAL A 127 7.83 -13.54 6.52
CA VAL A 127 6.77 -12.60 6.92
C VAL A 127 6.00 -13.12 8.13
N TYR A 128 5.70 -14.41 8.18
CA TYR A 128 5.00 -15.01 9.32
C TYR A 128 5.81 -14.88 10.62
N GLU A 129 7.11 -15.13 10.57
CA GLU A 129 8.01 -14.95 11.72
C GLU A 129 8.03 -13.49 12.20
N GLU A 130 8.17 -12.52 11.28
CA GLU A 130 8.11 -11.09 11.62
C GLU A 130 6.76 -10.68 12.20
N VAL A 131 5.66 -11.20 11.66
CA VAL A 131 4.31 -10.93 12.18
C VAL A 131 4.19 -11.39 13.64
N LEU A 132 4.71 -12.58 13.97
CA LEU A 132 4.71 -13.08 15.34
C LEU A 132 5.60 -12.22 16.27
N GLN A 133 6.77 -11.79 15.79
CA GLN A 133 7.69 -10.91 16.54
C GLN A 133 7.06 -9.55 16.83
N ILE A 134 6.50 -8.88 15.81
CA ILE A 134 5.82 -7.59 15.96
C ILE A 134 4.66 -7.69 16.95
N GLY A 135 3.83 -8.73 16.85
CA GLY A 135 2.72 -8.91 17.78
C GLY A 135 3.17 -9.20 19.22
N SER A 136 4.25 -9.96 19.41
CA SER A 136 4.88 -10.17 20.73
C SER A 136 5.37 -8.85 21.33
N ALA A 137 6.08 -8.04 20.54
CA ALA A 137 6.56 -6.73 20.96
C ALA A 137 5.41 -5.77 21.32
N LEU A 138 4.30 -5.81 20.58
CA LEU A 138 3.07 -5.06 20.92
C LEU A 138 2.49 -5.52 22.27
N GLN A 139 2.42 -6.83 22.55
CA GLN A 139 1.98 -7.32 23.85
C GLN A 139 2.90 -6.86 24.99
N GLN A 140 4.22 -6.82 24.79
CA GLN A 140 5.16 -6.29 25.78
C GLN A 140 4.97 -4.80 26.07
N LEU A 141 4.52 -4.03 25.08
CA LEU A 141 4.09 -2.64 25.26
C LEU A 141 2.71 -2.51 25.93
N GLY A 142 2.08 -3.63 26.31
CA GLY A 142 0.79 -3.66 26.97
C GLY A 142 -0.40 -3.55 26.01
N VAL A 143 -0.20 -3.66 24.70
CA VAL A 143 -1.29 -3.67 23.72
C VAL A 143 -2.06 -4.97 23.85
N GLN A 144 -3.38 -4.87 24.07
CA GLN A 144 -4.26 -6.01 24.30
C GLN A 144 -5.18 -6.26 23.11
N PRO A 145 -5.82 -7.45 23.01
CA PRO A 145 -6.94 -7.65 22.10
C PRO A 145 -7.98 -6.52 22.22
N GLY A 146 -8.40 -5.97 21.09
CA GLY A 146 -9.32 -4.82 21.01
C GLY A 146 -8.64 -3.43 21.11
N SER A 147 -7.35 -3.35 21.45
CA SER A 147 -6.59 -2.09 21.36
C SER A 147 -6.50 -1.62 19.90
N ARG A 148 -6.24 -0.32 19.69
CA ARG A 148 -6.09 0.29 18.37
C ARG A 148 -4.64 0.67 18.13
N VAL A 149 -4.12 0.27 16.97
CA VAL A 149 -2.76 0.56 16.54
C VAL A 149 -2.81 1.28 15.21
N GLY A 150 -2.17 2.43 15.15
CA GLY A 150 -2.06 3.24 13.94
C GLY A 150 -1.00 2.70 13.00
N ILE A 151 -1.24 2.76 11.69
CA ILE A 151 -0.21 2.52 10.68
C ILE A 151 -0.22 3.67 9.67
N TYR A 152 0.80 4.54 9.74
CA TYR A 152 0.90 5.76 8.96
C TYR A 152 2.01 5.70 7.91
N GLY A 153 1.63 5.58 6.65
CA GLY A 153 2.58 5.67 5.54
C GLY A 153 2.07 5.07 4.24
N SER A 154 2.92 5.10 3.22
CA SER A 154 2.63 4.42 1.96
C SER A 154 2.76 2.90 2.12
N ASN A 155 2.06 2.15 1.27
CA ASN A 155 2.13 0.68 1.25
C ASN A 155 3.59 0.21 1.07
N CYS A 156 4.07 -0.58 2.04
CA CYS A 156 5.38 -1.20 2.07
C CYS A 156 5.30 -2.55 2.79
N PRO A 157 6.36 -3.39 2.74
CA PRO A 157 6.35 -4.66 3.45
C PRO A 157 6.05 -4.53 4.95
N GLN A 158 6.66 -3.56 5.64
CA GLN A 158 6.43 -3.30 7.07
C GLN A 158 4.98 -2.97 7.38
N TRP A 159 4.32 -2.19 6.51
CA TRP A 159 2.90 -1.86 6.65
C TRP A 159 2.04 -3.14 6.64
N VAL A 160 2.31 -4.05 5.70
CA VAL A 160 1.56 -5.32 5.62
C VAL A 160 1.86 -6.23 6.81
N VAL A 161 3.12 -6.30 7.25
CA VAL A 161 3.51 -7.07 8.43
C VAL A 161 2.78 -6.55 9.67
N ALA A 162 2.78 -5.23 9.91
CA ALA A 162 2.09 -4.63 11.06
C ALA A 162 0.57 -4.87 11.02
N MET A 163 -0.06 -4.77 9.84
CA MET A 163 -1.48 -5.11 9.68
C MET A 163 -1.75 -6.58 10.00
N GLN A 164 -0.90 -7.51 9.54
CA GLN A 164 -1.07 -8.93 9.82
C GLN A 164 -0.80 -9.27 11.30
N ALA A 165 0.13 -8.57 11.95
CA ALA A 165 0.31 -8.64 13.40
C ALA A 165 -0.95 -8.18 14.13
N CYS A 166 -1.59 -7.10 13.67
CA CYS A 166 -2.86 -6.68 14.24
C CYS A 166 -3.94 -7.77 14.12
N ASN A 167 -4.09 -8.35 12.92
CA ASN A 167 -5.03 -9.46 12.69
C ASN A 167 -4.75 -10.68 13.59
N GLY A 168 -3.49 -11.11 13.69
CA GLY A 168 -3.11 -12.30 14.46
C GLY A 168 -3.25 -12.14 15.97
N TYR A 169 -3.21 -10.91 16.47
CA TYR A 169 -3.27 -10.58 17.89
C TYR A 169 -4.60 -9.94 18.31
N SER A 170 -5.62 -9.98 17.45
CA SER A 170 -6.94 -9.38 17.67
C SER A 170 -6.90 -7.88 17.99
N ILE A 171 -5.95 -7.17 17.40
CA ILE A 171 -5.76 -5.72 17.52
C ILE A 171 -6.45 -5.05 16.33
N ILE A 172 -7.05 -3.89 16.57
CA ILE A 172 -7.70 -3.09 15.53
C ILE A 172 -6.65 -2.25 14.82
N CYS A 173 -6.40 -2.54 13.55
CA CYS A 173 -5.52 -1.76 12.68
C CYS A 173 -6.23 -0.48 12.21
N VAL A 174 -5.63 0.69 12.49
CA VAL A 174 -6.14 2.00 12.07
C VAL A 174 -5.20 2.62 11.03
N PRO A 175 -5.52 2.56 9.73
CA PRO A 175 -4.65 3.08 8.69
C PRO A 175 -4.72 4.61 8.62
N LEU A 176 -3.57 5.27 8.49
CA LEU A 176 -3.45 6.72 8.40
C LEU A 176 -2.75 7.11 7.08
N TYR A 177 -3.30 8.10 6.37
CA TYR A 177 -2.79 8.57 5.08
C TYR A 177 -2.91 10.09 4.95
N ASP A 178 -1.97 10.73 4.25
CA ASP A 178 -2.01 12.18 4.00
C ASP A 178 -3.20 12.62 3.14
N THR A 179 -3.71 11.72 2.31
CA THR A 179 -4.81 11.99 1.37
C THR A 179 -6.14 12.24 2.08
N LEU A 180 -6.20 12.05 3.39
CA LEU A 180 -7.38 12.31 4.22
C LEU A 180 -7.59 13.80 4.52
N GLY A 181 -6.59 14.64 4.21
CA GLY A 181 -6.65 16.09 4.42
C GLY A 181 -5.90 16.57 5.66
N ALA A 182 -5.72 17.88 5.76
CA ALA A 182 -5.00 18.49 6.89
C ALA A 182 -5.75 18.26 8.21
N GLY A 183 -5.03 17.90 9.26
CA GLY A 183 -5.61 17.63 10.59
C GLY A 183 -6.35 16.29 10.74
N ALA A 184 -6.60 15.57 9.66
CA ALA A 184 -7.30 14.28 9.73
C ALA A 184 -6.52 13.24 10.55
N VAL A 185 -5.19 13.22 10.43
CA VAL A 185 -4.32 12.31 11.20
C VAL A 185 -4.44 12.59 12.70
N ASP A 186 -4.37 13.86 13.10
CA ASP A 186 -4.52 14.28 14.51
C ASP A 186 -5.89 13.85 15.06
N TYR A 187 -6.96 14.17 14.32
CA TYR A 187 -8.31 13.77 14.68
C TYR A 187 -8.47 12.26 14.83
N ILE A 188 -7.94 11.45 13.91
CA ILE A 188 -8.08 9.99 13.98
C ILE A 188 -7.29 9.41 15.15
N ILE A 189 -6.11 9.94 15.46
CA ILE A 189 -5.32 9.49 16.63
C ILE A 189 -6.10 9.67 17.91
N ASP A 190 -6.76 10.82 18.09
CA ASP A 190 -7.62 11.09 19.25
C ASP A 190 -8.89 10.25 19.22
N HIS A 191 -9.64 10.30 18.12
CA HIS A 191 -10.96 9.68 18.00
C HIS A 191 -10.90 8.15 18.09
N ALA A 192 -9.89 7.53 17.48
CA ALA A 192 -9.68 6.09 17.58
C ALA A 192 -8.88 5.72 18.85
N GLU A 193 -8.50 6.69 19.68
CA GLU A 193 -7.63 6.58 20.86
C GLU A 193 -6.46 5.60 20.64
N ILE A 194 -5.63 5.94 19.66
CA ILE A 194 -4.46 5.15 19.26
C ILE A 194 -3.36 5.32 20.32
N ASP A 195 -2.82 4.19 20.80
CA ASP A 195 -1.73 4.17 21.79
C ASP A 195 -0.35 3.97 21.14
N VAL A 196 -0.28 3.21 20.04
CA VAL A 196 0.95 2.87 19.33
C VAL A 196 0.77 3.14 17.84
N VAL A 197 1.76 3.77 17.22
CA VAL A 197 1.75 4.05 15.78
C VAL A 197 3.01 3.50 15.09
N PHE A 198 2.80 2.68 14.06
CA PHE A 198 3.83 2.37 13.08
C PHE A 198 3.86 3.46 12.01
N ILE A 199 5.04 3.97 11.67
CA ILE A 199 5.13 5.15 10.82
C ILE A 199 6.30 5.10 9.84
N GLN A 200 6.06 5.60 8.63
CA GLN A 200 7.12 5.83 7.67
C GLN A 200 7.96 7.05 8.08
N ASP A 201 9.28 6.91 8.06
CA ASP A 201 10.22 7.87 8.67
C ASP A 201 10.00 9.34 8.25
N LYS A 202 9.72 9.57 6.96
CA LYS A 202 9.45 10.91 6.40
C LYS A 202 8.19 11.59 6.97
N LYS A 203 7.33 10.84 7.65
CA LYS A 203 6.05 11.28 8.25
C LYS A 203 6.12 11.50 9.75
N ILE A 204 7.21 11.10 10.41
CA ILE A 204 7.41 11.30 11.85
C ILE A 204 7.23 12.78 12.23
N LYS A 205 7.77 13.68 11.42
CA LYS A 205 7.64 15.13 11.63
C LYS A 205 6.20 15.65 11.65
N GLU A 206 5.26 14.96 10.99
CA GLU A 206 3.85 15.38 10.97
C GLU A 206 3.20 15.10 12.34
N ILE A 207 3.53 13.97 12.96
CA ILE A 207 3.09 13.59 14.31
C ILE A 207 3.77 14.46 15.37
N LEU A 208 5.07 14.73 15.22
CA LEU A 208 5.81 15.58 16.16
C LEU A 208 5.57 17.08 15.94
N SER A 209 4.78 17.45 14.91
CA SER A 209 4.50 18.85 14.65
C SER A 209 3.58 19.44 15.73
N PRO A 210 3.70 20.75 16.03
CA PRO A 210 2.77 21.43 16.94
C PRO A 210 1.30 21.37 16.52
N ASN A 211 1.03 21.05 15.24
CA ASN A 211 -0.33 20.91 14.71
C ASN A 211 -0.98 19.57 15.09
N CYS A 212 -0.22 18.58 15.55
CA CYS A 212 -0.71 17.27 15.95
C CYS A 212 -0.78 17.18 17.48
N THR A 213 -1.78 17.82 18.07
CA THR A 213 -1.94 17.90 19.54
C THR A 213 -2.16 16.53 20.21
N SER A 214 -2.75 15.59 19.47
CA SER A 214 -3.08 14.24 19.91
C SER A 214 -1.86 13.33 20.01
N ALA A 215 -0.68 13.77 19.55
CA ALA A 215 0.56 13.02 19.68
C ALA A 215 0.91 12.72 21.15
N THR A 216 0.47 13.56 22.08
CA THR A 216 0.65 13.36 23.53
C THR A 216 -0.07 12.12 24.09
N ARG A 217 -1.03 11.55 23.36
CA ARG A 217 -1.67 10.27 23.71
C ARG A 217 -0.81 9.06 23.34
N LEU A 218 0.04 9.18 22.32
CA LEU A 218 0.82 8.07 21.82
C LEU A 218 1.87 7.66 22.87
N LYS A 219 1.82 6.40 23.29
CA LYS A 219 2.79 5.80 24.21
C LYS A 219 4.06 5.40 23.49
N ALA A 220 3.92 4.94 22.23
CA ALA A 220 5.04 4.51 21.42
C ALA A 220 4.85 4.80 19.93
N LEU A 221 5.97 5.07 19.27
CA LEU A 221 6.10 5.24 17.83
C LEU A 221 7.16 4.25 17.31
N VAL A 222 6.82 3.52 16.26
CA VAL A 222 7.73 2.56 15.61
C VAL A 222 8.02 3.01 14.18
N ALA A 223 9.24 3.49 13.93
CA ALA A 223 9.69 3.92 12.62
C ALA A 223 10.02 2.71 11.72
N PHE A 224 9.58 2.72 10.45
CA PHE A 224 9.83 1.62 9.52
C PHE A 224 11.32 1.40 9.19
N THR A 225 12.16 2.42 9.30
CA THR A 225 13.62 2.28 9.20
C THR A 225 14.30 2.83 10.44
N SER A 226 14.22 4.14 10.67
CA SER A 226 14.78 4.80 11.85
C SER A 226 14.22 6.22 12.02
N ALA A 227 14.31 6.72 13.25
CA ALA A 227 14.13 8.14 13.55
C ALA A 227 15.51 8.79 13.77
N ASN A 228 15.63 10.09 13.48
CA ASN A 228 16.85 10.83 13.78
C ASN A 228 16.89 11.27 15.26
N ASN A 229 18.07 11.69 15.74
CA ASN A 229 18.26 12.04 17.16
C ASN A 229 17.41 13.22 17.64
N GLU A 230 17.02 14.13 16.74
CA GLU A 230 16.15 15.26 17.08
C GLU A 230 14.72 14.78 17.30
N GLN A 231 14.19 13.98 16.36
CA GLN A 231 12.87 13.35 16.46
C GLN A 231 12.71 12.47 17.70
N ILE A 232 13.77 11.73 18.08
CA ILE A 232 13.75 10.90 19.30
C ILE A 232 13.62 11.79 20.54
N LYS A 233 14.42 12.86 20.63
CA LYS A 233 14.35 13.80 21.76
C LYS A 233 13.01 14.51 21.85
N ASP A 234 12.46 14.95 20.72
CA ASP A 234 11.16 15.62 20.67
C ASP A 234 10.02 14.68 21.11
N ALA A 235 10.08 13.40 20.70
CA ALA A 235 9.13 12.38 21.16
C ALA A 235 9.28 12.09 22.67
N GLU A 236 10.50 11.98 23.18
CA GLU A 236 10.76 11.76 24.60
C GLU A 236 10.27 12.92 25.47
N GLN A 237 10.36 14.16 25.00
CA GLN A 237 9.85 15.35 25.70
C GLN A 237 8.33 15.29 25.93
N ILE A 238 7.58 14.66 25.01
CA ILE A 238 6.14 14.44 25.15
C ILE A 238 5.79 13.08 25.77
N GLY A 239 6.78 12.34 26.29
CA GLY A 239 6.60 11.05 26.96
C GLY A 239 6.38 9.86 26.03
N MET A 240 6.64 10.02 24.72
CA MET A 240 6.48 8.97 23.72
C MET A 240 7.80 8.22 23.49
N LYS A 241 7.78 6.89 23.54
CA LYS A 241 8.94 6.06 23.22
C LYS A 241 9.09 5.87 21.72
N VAL A 242 10.31 5.91 21.20
CA VAL A 242 10.60 5.70 19.77
C VAL A 242 11.41 4.44 19.56
N TYR A 243 10.97 3.60 18.63
CA TYR A 243 11.63 2.36 18.24
C TYR A 243 11.93 2.35 16.75
N SER A 244 13.05 1.75 16.34
CA SER A 244 13.22 1.32 14.95
C SER A 244 12.50 -0.01 14.73
N TRP A 245 12.10 -0.29 13.48
CA TRP A 245 11.48 -1.57 13.12
C TRP A 245 12.33 -2.77 13.55
N ASN A 246 13.65 -2.69 13.34
CA ASN A 246 14.56 -3.78 13.66
C ASN A 246 14.77 -3.98 15.16
N ASP A 247 14.69 -2.92 15.96
CA ASP A 247 14.75 -3.04 17.42
C ASP A 247 13.44 -3.60 17.95
N PHE A 248 12.32 -3.16 17.38
CA PHE A 248 10.99 -3.63 17.75
C PHE A 248 10.80 -5.13 17.47
N LEU A 249 11.36 -5.65 16.36
CA LEU A 249 11.36 -7.10 16.06
C LEU A 249 12.11 -7.96 17.10
N LYS A 250 12.98 -7.36 17.92
CA LYS A 250 13.88 -8.07 18.86
C LYS A 250 13.43 -7.98 20.32
N MET A 251 12.36 -7.24 20.61
CA MET A 251 11.77 -7.17 21.94
C MET A 251 11.15 -8.52 22.31
#